data_AF-A0A564ZIB1-F1
#
_entry.id   AF-A0A564ZIB1-F1
#
_cell.length_a   1.000
_cell.length_b   1.000
_cell.length_c   1.000
_cell.angle_alpha   90.00
_cell.angle_beta   90.00
_cell.angle_gamma   90.00
#
_symmetry.space_group_name_H-M   'P 1'
#
loop_
_entity.id
_entity.type
_entity.pdbx_description
1 polymer ?
#
loop_
_entity_poly.entity_id
_entity_poly.type
_entity_poly.pdbx_seq_one_letter_code
_entity_poly.pdbx_strand_id
1 'polypeptide(L)'
;MAFRDDHPDYETYQDGPLYYTRVPPAVVAPVKGLILQVACSARHLQTICNDIASRVPCEPTQNVGWDWLVNDLNSMLERVIRKKLYKFLDFLRDLARDHGGTEFVDELNTILTAHNFGYRMIPDDGDLGEGYSWEIHRAPE
;
A
#
# COMPACT_ATOMS: atom_id res chain seq x y z
N MET A 1 1.21 13.62 -1.29
CA MET A 1 -0.21 14.05 -1.49
C MET A 1 -1.13 12.81 -1.58
N ALA A 2 -2.48 12.96 -1.62
CA ALA A 2 -3.39 11.82 -1.82
C ALA A 2 -3.34 11.31 -3.27
N PHE A 3 -3.42 9.99 -3.50
CA PHE A 3 -3.36 9.42 -4.85
C PHE A 3 -4.40 10.04 -5.79
N ARG A 4 -5.59 10.36 -5.27
CA ARG A 4 -6.65 10.99 -6.04
C ARG A 4 -6.36 12.45 -6.39
N ASP A 5 -5.53 13.13 -5.60
CA ASP A 5 -5.09 14.49 -5.90
C ASP A 5 -4.05 14.46 -7.04
N ASP A 6 -3.17 13.45 -7.03
CA ASP A 6 -2.17 13.22 -8.07
C ASP A 6 -2.81 12.74 -9.39
N HIS A 7 -3.85 11.90 -9.32
CA HIS A 7 -4.51 11.26 -10.47
C HIS A 7 -6.05 11.35 -10.37
N PRO A 8 -6.66 12.52 -10.60
CA PRO A 8 -8.11 12.72 -10.41
C PRO A 8 -8.98 11.87 -11.34
N ASP A 9 -8.46 11.56 -12.54
CA ASP A 9 -9.16 10.84 -13.60
C ASP A 9 -8.86 9.34 -13.64
N TYR A 10 -8.25 8.77 -12.59
CA TYR A 10 -7.82 7.36 -12.60
C TYR A 10 -8.95 6.34 -12.86
N GLU A 11 -10.20 6.68 -12.50
CA GLU A 11 -11.37 5.84 -12.75
C GLU A 11 -11.76 5.78 -14.24
N THR A 12 -11.29 6.72 -15.07
CA THR A 12 -11.53 6.72 -16.51
C THR A 12 -10.47 5.93 -17.28
N TYR A 13 -9.42 5.45 -16.63
CA TYR A 13 -8.40 4.62 -17.25
C TYR A 13 -9.03 3.28 -17.65
N GLN A 14 -8.77 2.83 -18.88
CA GLN A 14 -9.19 1.50 -19.29
C GLN A 14 -8.28 0.47 -18.63
N ASP A 15 -8.88 -0.50 -17.93
CA ASP A 15 -8.15 -1.63 -17.39
C ASP A 15 -7.37 -2.31 -18.53
N GLY A 16 -6.04 -2.28 -18.43
CA GLY A 16 -5.12 -2.72 -19.47
C GLY A 16 -3.92 -3.45 -18.88
N PRO A 17 -2.83 -3.60 -19.65
CA PRO A 17 -1.63 -4.30 -19.17
C PRO A 17 -0.95 -3.61 -17.99
N LEU A 18 -1.15 -2.28 -17.83
CA LEU A 18 -0.47 -1.44 -16.84
C LEU A 18 -1.43 -0.65 -15.95
N TYR A 19 -2.56 -0.22 -16.52
CA TYR A 19 -3.53 0.60 -15.83
C TYR A 19 -4.58 -0.29 -15.18
N TYR A 20 -4.79 -0.05 -13.89
CA TYR A 20 -5.78 -0.75 -13.11
C TYR A 20 -6.71 0.26 -12.45
N THR A 21 -8.00 -0.07 -12.41
CA THR A 21 -9.04 0.63 -11.65
C THR A 21 -9.36 -0.08 -10.32
N ARG A 22 -8.87 -1.32 -10.17
CA ARG A 22 -9.02 -2.19 -8.99
C ARG A 22 -7.68 -2.85 -8.64
N VAL A 23 -7.48 -3.20 -7.37
CA VAL A 23 -6.27 -3.88 -6.92
C VAL A 23 -6.20 -5.30 -7.52
N PRO A 24 -5.15 -5.64 -8.29
CA PRO A 24 -4.97 -6.99 -8.81
C PRO A 24 -4.68 -7.96 -7.65
N PRO A 25 -5.37 -9.12 -7.57
CA PRO A 25 -5.12 -10.10 -6.52
C PRO A 25 -3.65 -10.56 -6.44
N ALA A 26 -2.95 -10.57 -7.59
CA ALA A 26 -1.56 -10.98 -7.69
C ALA A 26 -0.61 -10.06 -6.89
N VAL A 27 -0.94 -8.79 -6.70
CA VAL A 27 -0.13 -7.81 -5.96
C VAL A 27 -0.31 -7.94 -4.44
N VAL A 28 -1.44 -8.49 -3.99
CA VAL A 28 -1.82 -8.51 -2.57
C VAL A 28 -0.90 -9.39 -1.73
N ALA A 29 -0.58 -10.59 -2.21
CA ALA A 29 0.25 -11.52 -1.45
C ALA A 29 1.70 -11.03 -1.28
N PRO A 30 2.38 -10.52 -2.32
CA PRO A 30 3.70 -9.88 -2.19
C PRO A 30 3.67 -8.67 -1.25
N VAL A 31 2.68 -7.78 -1.38
CA VAL A 31 2.53 -6.61 -0.49
C VAL A 31 2.41 -7.05 0.95
N LYS A 32 1.58 -8.06 1.25
CA LYS A 32 1.50 -8.62 2.61
C LYS A 32 2.87 -9.11 3.10
N GLY A 33 3.62 -9.82 2.25
CA GLY A 33 4.98 -10.26 2.56
C GLY A 33 5.88 -9.11 2.98
N LEU A 34 5.84 -8.01 2.22
CA LEU A 34 6.59 -6.79 2.52
C LEU A 34 6.17 -6.16 3.86
N ILE A 35 4.87 -6.09 4.17
CA ILE A 35 4.40 -5.59 5.48
C ILE A 35 4.96 -6.43 6.63
N LEU A 36 4.97 -7.75 6.47
CA LEU A 36 5.51 -8.66 7.48
C LEU A 36 7.03 -8.55 7.64
N GLN A 37 7.77 -8.21 6.57
CA GLN A 37 9.20 -7.95 6.64
C GLN A 37 9.51 -6.66 7.41
N VAL A 38 8.70 -5.62 7.23
CA VAL A 38 8.84 -4.36 7.99
C VAL A 38 8.44 -4.52 9.46
N ALA A 39 7.53 -5.45 9.77
CA ALA A 39 7.09 -5.70 11.13
C ALA A 39 8.16 -6.40 11.98
N CYS A 40 9.10 -5.64 12.55
CA CYS A 40 10.20 -6.17 13.37
C CYS A 40 9.79 -6.88 14.69
N SER A 41 8.53 -6.80 15.11
CA SER A 41 8.02 -7.47 16.32
C SER A 41 6.50 -7.59 16.31
N ALA A 42 5.93 -8.45 17.16
CA ALA A 42 4.47 -8.54 17.35
C ALA A 42 3.84 -7.20 17.75
N ARG A 43 4.54 -6.41 18.59
CA ARG A 43 4.07 -5.06 18.96
C ARG A 43 4.06 -4.12 17.77
N HIS A 44 5.08 -4.19 16.91
CA HIS A 44 5.12 -3.37 15.69
C HIS A 44 4.01 -3.78 14.71
N LEU A 45 3.80 -5.09 14.51
CA LEU A 45 2.71 -5.61 13.69
C LEU A 45 1.34 -5.19 14.22
N GLN A 46 1.17 -5.17 15.55
CA GLN A 46 -0.06 -4.69 16.18
C GLN A 46 -0.33 -3.21 15.86
N THR A 47 0.71 -2.36 15.92
CA THR A 47 0.59 -0.95 15.51
C THR A 47 0.13 -0.85 14.05
N ILE A 48 0.79 -1.57 13.14
CA ILE A 48 0.42 -1.60 11.72
C ILE A 48 -1.04 -2.04 11.52
N CYS A 49 -1.47 -3.12 12.20
CA CYS A 49 -2.87 -3.57 12.14
C CYS A 49 -3.85 -2.51 12.64
N ASN A 50 -3.52 -1.79 13.72
CA ASN A 50 -4.36 -0.71 14.24
C ASN A 50 -4.41 0.49 13.30
N ASP A 51 -3.30 0.80 12.64
CA ASP A 51 -3.23 1.85 11.62
C ASP A 51 -4.08 1.48 10.38
N ILE A 52 -4.08 0.21 9.96
CA ILE A 52 -5.00 -0.28 8.94
C ILE A 52 -6.45 -0.15 9.44
N ALA A 53 -6.73 -0.54 10.68
CA ALA A 53 -8.07 -0.48 11.25
C ALA A 53 -8.63 0.94 11.35
N SER A 54 -7.80 1.97 11.46
CA SER A 54 -8.27 3.37 11.39
C SER A 54 -8.77 3.79 9.99
N ARG A 55 -8.35 3.06 8.93
CA ARG A 55 -8.59 3.40 7.51
C ARG A 55 -9.70 2.57 6.87
N VAL A 56 -10.05 1.43 7.45
CA VAL A 56 -11.19 0.61 7.07
C VAL A 56 -12.18 0.52 8.23
N PRO A 57 -13.48 0.31 8.00
CA PRO A 57 -14.45 0.16 9.09
C PRO A 57 -14.25 -1.18 9.80
N CYS A 58 -13.24 -1.28 10.66
CA CYS A 58 -13.00 -2.38 11.58
C CYS A 58 -12.45 -1.85 12.91
N GLU A 59 -12.65 -2.63 13.97
CA GLU A 59 -12.11 -2.30 15.27
C GLU A 59 -10.59 -2.56 15.31
N PRO A 60 -9.83 -1.79 16.12
CA PRO A 60 -8.44 -2.08 16.41
C PRO A 60 -8.26 -3.50 16.96
N THR A 61 -7.15 -4.15 16.61
CA THR A 61 -6.88 -5.50 17.10
C THR A 61 -6.64 -5.51 18.61
N GLN A 62 -7.26 -6.48 19.29
CA GLN A 62 -7.01 -6.79 20.70
C GLN A 62 -5.96 -7.90 20.86
N ASN A 63 -5.50 -8.49 19.75
CA ASN A 63 -4.53 -9.57 19.76
C ASN A 63 -3.12 -9.04 19.96
N VAL A 64 -2.29 -9.83 20.65
CA VAL A 64 -0.87 -9.52 20.91
C VAL A 64 0.08 -10.61 20.41
N GLY A 65 -0.44 -11.79 20.05
CA GLY A 65 0.35 -12.90 19.52
C GLY A 65 0.60 -12.76 18.03
N TRP A 66 1.82 -13.05 17.57
CA TRP A 66 2.24 -12.90 16.18
C TRP A 66 1.30 -13.59 15.20
N ASP A 67 1.00 -14.87 15.41
CA ASP A 67 0.15 -15.65 14.49
C ASP A 67 -1.27 -15.10 14.39
N TRP A 68 -1.82 -14.61 15.51
CA TRP A 68 -3.12 -13.95 15.56
C TRP A 68 -3.09 -12.63 14.78
N LEU A 69 -2.03 -11.85 14.96
CA LEU A 69 -1.84 -10.58 14.25
C LEU A 69 -1.64 -10.77 12.74
N VAL A 70 -0.99 -11.86 12.30
CA VAL A 70 -0.89 -12.21 10.88
C VAL A 70 -2.27 -12.51 10.28
N ASN A 71 -3.14 -13.18 11.04
CA ASN A 71 -4.51 -13.46 10.62
C ASN A 71 -5.39 -12.20 10.60
N ASP A 72 -5.20 -11.31 11.58
CA ASP A 72 -5.85 -10.00 11.58
C ASP A 72 -5.41 -9.17 10.37
N LEU A 73 -4.11 -9.12 10.10
CA LEU A 73 -3.55 -8.44 8.92
C LEU A 73 -4.17 -8.97 7.63
N ASN A 74 -4.30 -10.30 7.47
CA ASN A 74 -4.98 -10.90 6.30
C ASN A 74 -6.40 -10.35 6.16
N SER A 75 -7.18 -10.42 7.24
CA SER A 75 -8.58 -10.03 7.25
C SER A 75 -8.75 -8.53 6.97
N MET A 76 -7.86 -7.71 7.50
CA MET A 76 -7.86 -6.26 7.31
C MET A 76 -7.43 -5.88 5.89
N LEU A 77 -6.35 -6.48 5.36
CA LEU A 77 -5.92 -6.27 3.98
C LEU A 77 -7.01 -6.67 2.98
N GLU A 78 -7.70 -7.79 3.20
CA GLU A 78 -8.84 -8.17 2.37
C GLU A 78 -9.94 -7.11 2.34
N ARG A 79 -10.16 -6.39 3.45
CA ARG A 79 -11.11 -5.28 3.50
C ARG A 79 -10.61 -4.05 2.73
N VAL A 80 -9.31 -3.76 2.80
CA VAL A 80 -8.68 -2.63 2.07
C VAL A 80 -8.75 -2.87 0.56
N ILE A 81 -8.37 -4.06 0.08
CA ILE A 81 -8.31 -4.36 -1.38
C ILE A 81 -9.69 -4.39 -2.03
N ARG A 82 -10.76 -4.66 -1.27
CA ARG A 82 -12.15 -4.60 -1.75
C ARG A 82 -12.66 -3.16 -1.90
N LYS A 83 -11.91 -2.16 -1.44
CA LYS A 83 -12.22 -0.74 -1.65
C LYS A 83 -11.74 -0.28 -3.03
N LYS A 84 -11.99 0.99 -3.34
CA LYS A 84 -11.47 1.65 -4.53
C LYS A 84 -9.94 1.66 -4.52
N LEU A 85 -9.31 1.57 -5.69
CA LEU A 85 -7.85 1.47 -5.82
C LEU A 85 -7.11 2.60 -5.09
N TYR A 86 -7.56 3.86 -5.20
CA TYR A 86 -6.87 4.96 -4.53
C TYR A 86 -6.74 4.76 -3.01
N LYS A 87 -7.71 4.10 -2.36
CA LYS A 87 -7.65 3.83 -0.91
C LYS A 87 -6.55 2.84 -0.56
N PHE A 88 -6.27 1.89 -1.46
CA PHE A 88 -5.16 0.95 -1.30
C PHE A 88 -3.82 1.66 -1.52
N LEU A 89 -3.72 2.53 -2.52
CA LEU A 89 -2.50 3.30 -2.80
C LEU A 89 -2.20 4.34 -1.70
N ASP A 90 -3.21 5.05 -1.21
CA ASP A 90 -3.08 5.93 -0.05
C ASP A 90 -2.63 5.18 1.20
N PHE A 91 -3.15 3.96 1.41
CA PHE A 91 -2.71 3.09 2.49
C PHE A 91 -1.22 2.72 2.37
N LEU A 92 -0.76 2.31 1.19
CA LEU A 92 0.66 1.96 0.98
C LEU A 92 1.59 3.16 1.19
N ARG A 93 1.19 4.36 0.75
CA ARG A 93 1.93 5.60 0.98
C ARG A 93 2.09 5.90 2.46
N ASP A 94 1.00 5.79 3.21
CA ASP A 94 1.03 6.01 4.65
C ASP A 94 1.91 4.96 5.36
N LEU A 95 1.82 3.70 4.94
CA LEU A 95 2.66 2.65 5.51
C LEU A 95 4.16 2.89 5.25
N ALA A 96 4.50 3.35 4.04
CA ALA A 96 5.85 3.75 3.69
C ALA A 96 6.34 4.89 4.60
N ARG A 97 5.52 5.93 4.79
CA ARG A 97 5.85 7.08 5.63
C ARG A 97 6.01 6.70 7.11
N ASP A 98 5.07 5.91 7.63
CA ASP A 98 4.94 5.68 9.08
C ASP A 98 5.80 4.50 9.57
N HIS A 99 6.14 3.54 8.69
CA HIS A 99 6.83 2.30 9.09
C HIS A 99 7.99 1.85 8.19
N GLY A 100 7.95 2.17 6.90
CA GLY A 100 8.80 1.51 5.91
C GLY A 100 10.04 2.28 5.45
N GLY A 101 9.95 3.60 5.36
CA GLY A 101 10.98 4.45 4.77
C GLY A 101 11.33 4.09 3.32
N THR A 102 12.51 4.53 2.86
CA THR A 102 12.96 4.35 1.47
C THR A 102 13.11 2.89 1.06
N GLU A 103 13.61 2.01 1.95
CA GLU A 103 13.79 0.59 1.64
C GLU A 103 12.46 -0.11 1.33
N PHE A 104 11.40 0.21 2.08
CA PHE A 104 10.06 -0.29 1.78
C PHE A 104 9.55 0.20 0.43
N VAL A 105 9.82 1.45 0.06
CA VAL A 105 9.39 2.02 -1.22
C VAL A 105 10.11 1.36 -2.39
N ASP A 106 11.41 1.08 -2.26
CA ASP A 106 12.18 0.40 -3.30
C ASP A 106 11.69 -1.04 -3.52
N GLU A 107 11.43 -1.78 -2.44
CA GLU A 107 10.89 -3.14 -2.52
C GLU A 107 9.44 -3.14 -3.04
N LEU A 108 8.61 -2.20 -2.59
CA LEU A 108 7.25 -2.01 -3.11
C LEU A 108 7.28 -1.75 -4.62
N ASN A 109 8.12 -0.82 -5.09
CA ASN A 109 8.25 -0.52 -6.52
C ASN A 109 8.73 -1.73 -7.33
N THR A 110 9.61 -2.56 -6.75
CA THR A 110 10.06 -3.81 -7.37
C THR A 110 8.89 -4.79 -7.53
N ILE A 111 8.08 -4.96 -6.47
CA ILE A 111 6.85 -5.77 -6.51
C ILE A 111 5.90 -5.24 -7.58
N LEU A 112 5.59 -3.94 -7.57
CA LEU A 112 4.65 -3.33 -8.50
C LEU A 112 5.12 -3.52 -9.96
N THR A 113 6.41 -3.30 -10.23
CA THR A 113 7.00 -3.50 -11.56
C THR A 113 6.91 -4.96 -12.01
N ALA A 114 7.24 -5.92 -11.14
CA ALA A 114 7.17 -7.35 -11.46
C ALA A 114 5.75 -7.83 -11.80
N HIS A 115 4.73 -7.11 -11.32
CA HIS A 115 3.33 -7.39 -11.58
C HIS A 115 2.71 -6.51 -12.67
N ASN A 116 3.52 -5.78 -13.45
CA ASN A 116 3.08 -4.82 -14.47
C ASN A 116 2.09 -3.79 -13.91
N PHE A 117 2.29 -3.37 -12.67
CA PHE A 117 1.45 -2.36 -12.05
C PHE A 117 1.99 -0.97 -12.41
N GLY A 118 1.26 -0.25 -13.25
CA GLY A 118 1.71 1.02 -13.86
C GLY A 118 1.79 2.23 -12.93
N TYR A 119 1.79 2.02 -11.61
CA TYR A 119 1.93 3.08 -10.62
C TYR A 119 3.18 2.83 -9.78
N ARG A 120 3.99 3.86 -9.57
CA ARG A 120 5.22 3.84 -8.79
C ARG A 120 5.16 4.90 -7.70
N MET A 121 5.69 4.60 -6.52
CA MET A 121 5.84 5.58 -5.46
C MET A 121 7.21 6.27 -5.55
N ILE A 122 7.22 7.59 -5.46
CA ILE A 122 8.44 8.42 -5.49
C ILE A 122 8.49 9.33 -4.25
N PRO A 123 9.69 9.70 -3.77
CA PRO A 123 9.84 10.71 -2.73
C PRO A 123 9.29 12.06 -3.20
N ASP A 124 8.62 12.80 -2.32
CA ASP A 124 8.22 14.18 -2.61
C ASP A 124 9.45 15.10 -2.51
N ASP A 125 9.80 15.78 -3.61
CA ASP A 125 10.90 16.78 -3.69
C ASP A 125 10.58 18.12 -2.97
N GLY A 126 9.57 18.16 -2.11
CA GLY A 126 9.20 19.38 -1.38
C GLY A 126 10.19 19.73 -0.27
N ASP A 127 10.34 21.03 0.05
CA ASP A 127 11.25 21.62 1.06
C ASP A 127 11.18 21.01 2.48
N LEU A 128 10.27 20.06 2.75
CA LEU A 128 10.09 19.37 4.02
C LEU A 128 10.40 17.85 3.98
N GLY A 129 10.82 17.28 2.84
CA GLY A 129 11.55 16.00 2.74
C GLY A 129 10.90 14.70 3.25
N GLU A 130 9.66 14.71 3.74
CA GLU A 130 9.05 13.56 4.45
C GLU A 130 7.76 13.04 3.79
N GLY A 131 7.63 13.21 2.47
CA GLY A 131 6.43 12.81 1.71
C GLY A 131 6.72 11.77 0.63
N TYR A 132 5.66 11.07 0.21
CA TYR A 132 5.66 10.22 -0.97
C TYR A 132 4.47 10.59 -1.87
N SER A 133 4.68 10.56 -3.18
CA SER A 133 3.64 10.72 -4.22
C SER A 133 3.63 9.55 -5.18
N TRP A 134 2.57 9.46 -5.98
CA TRP A 134 2.41 8.41 -6.97
C TRP A 134 2.65 8.95 -8.38
N GLU A 135 3.54 8.30 -9.11
CA GLU A 135 3.78 8.54 -10.53
C GLU A 135 3.21 7.39 -11.37
N ILE A 136 2.70 7.72 -12.56
CA ILE A 136 2.31 6.72 -13.55
C ILE A 136 3.56 6.32 -14.35
N HIS A 137 3.94 5.06 -14.25
CA HIS A 137 4.93 4.47 -15.12
C HIS A 137 4.29 4.12 -16.46
N ARG A 138 4.53 4.95 -17.48
CA ARG A 138 4.17 4.62 -18.86
C ARG A 138 5.19 3.60 -19.40
N ALA A 139 4.74 2.55 -20.07
CA ALA A 139 5.66 1.74 -20.87
C ALA A 139 6.40 2.64 -21.87
N PRO A 140 7.70 2.39 -22.14
CA PRO A 140 8.38 3.05 -23.25
C PRO A 140 7.60 2.76 -24.54
N GLU A 141 7.35 3.81 -25.31
CA GLU A 141 6.79 3.73 -26.67
C GLU A 141 7.67 2.88 -27.61
#